data_AF-A0A2Z5G273-F1
#
_entry.id   AF-A0A2Z5G273-F1
#
_cell.length_a   1.000
_cell.length_b   1.000
_cell.length_c   1.000
_cell.angle_alpha   90.00
_cell.angle_beta   90.00
_cell.angle_gamma   90.00
#
_symmetry.space_group_name_H-M   'P 1'
#
loop_
_entity.id
_entity.type
_entity.pdbx_description
1 polymer ?
#
loop_
_entity_poly.entity_id
_entity_poly.type
_entity_poly.pdbx_seq_one_letter_code
_entity_poly.pdbx_strand_id
1 'polypeptide(L)'
;MNHLHFANVERSFLALLAGFATMAVLITMVTAAISKTFPRWVGEQDHPRRRYLLLNLVYSAAFAATGGYVTAIIARPDPLRHILMLAIVILVLSALSALQLRGQQSISYQFALIVLTPVAVLAGGLLRMHQAGYRW
;
A
#
# COMPACT_ATOMS: atom_id res chain seq x y z
N MET A 1 26.88 17.85 15.70
CA MET A 1 25.79 18.35 14.84
C MET A 1 25.44 17.43 13.65
N ASN A 2 26.31 16.54 13.17
CA ASN A 2 25.99 15.66 12.02
C ASN A 2 25.22 14.37 12.39
N HIS A 3 25.46 13.79 13.57
CA HIS A 3 24.86 12.53 14.02
C HIS A 3 23.33 12.56 14.18
N LEU A 4 22.76 13.71 14.55
CA LEU A 4 21.31 13.85 14.75
C LEU A 4 20.52 13.89 13.43
N HIS A 5 21.14 14.37 12.35
CA HIS A 5 20.50 14.45 11.03
C HIS A 5 20.40 13.06 10.37
N PHE A 6 21.45 12.24 10.49
CA PHE A 6 21.45 10.87 9.95
C PHE A 6 20.43 9.98 10.65
N ALA A 7 20.34 10.04 11.99
CA ALA A 7 19.37 9.26 12.76
C ALA A 7 17.91 9.55 12.37
N ASN A 8 17.59 10.80 12.03
CA ASN A 8 16.25 11.17 11.58
C ASN A 8 15.95 10.65 10.17
N VAL A 9 16.90 10.76 9.23
CA VAL A 9 16.72 10.27 7.85
C VAL A 9 16.62 8.75 7.81
N GLU A 10 17.45 8.05 8.57
CA GLU A 10 17.40 6.59 8.71
C GLU A 10 16.03 6.15 9.23
N ARG A 11 15.53 6.80 10.29
CA ARG A 11 14.21 6.50 10.83
C ARG A 11 13.08 6.77 9.84
N SER A 12 13.15 7.88 9.10
CA SER A 12 12.19 8.20 8.04
C SER A 12 12.16 7.11 6.98
N PHE A 13 13.34 6.69 6.50
CA PHE A 13 13.46 5.63 5.52
C PHE A 13 12.93 4.30 6.06
N LEU A 14 13.30 3.93 7.29
CA LEU A 14 12.81 2.71 7.95
C LEU A 14 11.29 2.73 8.16
N ALA A 15 10.68 3.87 8.45
CA ALA A 15 9.24 3.99 8.61
C ALA A 15 8.48 3.77 7.29
N LEU A 16 9.01 4.32 6.19
CA LEU A 16 8.47 4.11 4.84
C LEU A 16 8.65 2.65 4.42
N LEU A 17 9.86 2.12 4.61
CA LEU A 17 10.23 0.75 4.26
C LEU A 17 9.38 -0.26 5.02
N ALA A 18 9.20 -0.09 6.33
CA ALA A 18 8.41 -0.98 7.16
C ALA A 18 6.93 -0.98 6.77
N GLY A 19 6.34 0.19 6.48
CA GLY A 19 4.95 0.27 6.02
C GLY A 19 4.77 -0.39 4.64
N PHE A 20 5.66 -0.09 3.71
CA PHE A 20 5.66 -0.71 2.37
C PHE A 20 5.85 -2.23 2.45
N ALA A 21 6.85 -2.70 3.21
CA ALA A 21 7.13 -4.11 3.39
C ALA A 21 5.95 -4.84 4.03
N THR A 22 5.32 -4.24 5.05
CA THR A 22 4.13 -4.81 5.69
C THR A 22 3.02 -5.07 4.68
N MET A 23 2.64 -4.06 3.89
CA MET A 23 1.58 -4.25 2.90
C MET A 23 1.99 -5.24 1.81
N ALA A 24 3.24 -5.18 1.33
CA ALA A 24 3.73 -6.02 0.24
C ALA A 24 3.76 -7.50 0.65
N VAL A 25 4.23 -7.80 1.87
CA VAL A 25 4.24 -9.15 2.42
C VAL A 25 2.82 -9.68 2.58
N LEU A 26 1.90 -8.90 3.15
CA LEU A 26 0.51 -9.31 3.34
C LEU A 26 -0.20 -9.58 2.01
N ILE A 27 -0.06 -8.66 1.04
CA ILE A 27 -0.61 -8.83 -0.31
C ILE A 27 -0.03 -10.10 -0.96
N THR A 28 1.28 -10.30 -0.88
CA THR A 28 1.96 -11.45 -1.49
C THR A 28 1.50 -12.76 -0.84
N MET A 29 1.44 -12.82 0.49
CA MET A 29 1.01 -14.00 1.23
C MET A 29 -0.44 -14.37 0.88
N VAL A 30 -1.36 -13.41 0.89
CA VAL A 30 -2.77 -13.65 0.54
C VAL A 30 -2.92 -14.03 -0.92
N THR A 31 -2.21 -13.36 -1.82
CA THR A 31 -2.23 -13.70 -3.25
C THR A 31 -1.72 -15.14 -3.47
N ALA A 32 -0.61 -15.52 -2.85
CA ALA A 32 -0.07 -16.89 -2.94
C ALA A 32 -1.01 -17.92 -2.33
N ALA A 33 -1.63 -17.60 -1.18
CA ALA A 33 -2.60 -18.49 -0.52
C ALA A 33 -3.84 -18.72 -1.39
N ILE A 34 -4.39 -17.66 -2.00
CA ILE A 34 -5.55 -17.77 -2.91
C ILE A 34 -5.17 -18.57 -4.16
N SER A 35 -4.01 -18.29 -4.77
CA SER A 35 -3.54 -19.03 -5.95
C SER A 35 -3.34 -20.52 -5.67
N LYS A 36 -2.85 -20.87 -4.47
CA LYS A 36 -2.65 -22.27 -4.06
C LYS A 36 -3.96 -22.99 -3.74
N THR A 37 -4.89 -22.31 -3.06
CA THR A 37 -6.11 -22.95 -2.52
C THR A 37 -7.27 -22.93 -3.52
N PHE A 38 -7.37 -21.85 -4.31
CA PHE A 38 -8.44 -21.63 -5.27
C PHE A 38 -7.88 -21.26 -6.65
N PRO A 39 -7.05 -22.12 -7.29
CA PRO A 39 -6.44 -21.83 -8.59
C PRO A 39 -7.50 -21.52 -9.67
N ARG A 40 -8.68 -22.14 -9.57
CA ARG A 40 -9.82 -21.89 -10.49
C ARG A 40 -10.44 -20.49 -10.38
N TRP A 41 -10.16 -19.75 -9.30
CA TRP A 41 -10.69 -18.40 -9.07
C TRP A 41 -9.81 -17.32 -9.69
N VAL A 42 -8.49 -17.56 -9.72
CA VAL A 42 -7.48 -16.64 -10.26
C VAL A 42 -7.68 -16.44 -11.77
N GLY A 43 -8.23 -17.44 -12.47
CA GLY A 43 -8.43 -17.42 -13.93
C GLY A 43 -7.17 -17.84 -14.68
N GLU A 44 -7.25 -17.81 -16.02
CA GLU A 44 -6.05 -17.87 -16.87
C GLU A 44 -5.29 -16.54 -16.77
N GLN A 45 -3.97 -16.55 -16.95
CA GLN A 45 -3.09 -15.39 -16.77
C GLN A 45 -3.58 -14.13 -17.51
N ASP A 46 -4.27 -14.29 -18.64
CA ASP A 46 -4.78 -13.18 -19.45
C ASP A 46 -6.25 -12.79 -19.18
N HIS A 47 -7.00 -13.60 -18.42
CA HIS A 47 -8.42 -13.32 -18.12
C HIS A 47 -8.77 -13.62 -16.65
N PRO A 48 -8.24 -12.84 -15.70
CA PRO A 48 -8.64 -12.95 -14.31
C PRO A 48 -10.14 -12.66 -14.15
N ARG A 49 -10.83 -13.54 -13.41
CA ARG A 49 -12.28 -13.40 -13.22
C ARG A 49 -12.60 -12.12 -12.45
N ARG A 50 -13.64 -11.39 -12.86
CA ARG A 50 -14.09 -10.14 -12.19
C ARG A 50 -14.23 -10.27 -10.67
N ARG A 51 -14.67 -11.42 -10.16
CA ARG A 51 -14.82 -11.68 -8.72
C ARG A 51 -13.47 -11.69 -7.98
N TYR A 52 -12.44 -12.25 -8.61
CA TYR A 52 -11.08 -12.25 -8.07
C TYR A 52 -10.47 -10.85 -8.09
N LEU A 53 -10.68 -10.09 -9.17
CA LEU A 53 -10.22 -8.69 -9.26
C LEU A 53 -10.83 -7.81 -8.15
N LEU A 54 -12.13 -7.95 -7.89
CA LEU A 54 -12.80 -7.21 -6.80
C LEU A 54 -12.24 -7.62 -5.43
N LEU A 55 -12.07 -8.92 -5.18
CA LEU A 55 -11.51 -9.41 -3.92
C LEU A 55 -10.07 -8.90 -3.73
N ASN A 56 -9.27 -8.93 -4.80
CA ASN A 56 -7.93 -8.39 -4.83
C ASN A 56 -7.88 -6.91 -4.51
N LEU A 57 -8.77 -6.13 -5.10
CA LEU A 57 -8.87 -4.71 -4.83
C LEU A 57 -9.17 -4.44 -3.34
N VAL A 58 -10.12 -5.19 -2.78
CA VAL A 58 -10.53 -5.04 -1.37
C VAL A 58 -9.40 -5.39 -0.41
N TYR A 59 -8.76 -6.57 -0.56
CA TYR A 59 -7.67 -6.93 0.35
C TYR A 59 -6.44 -6.05 0.14
N SER A 60 -6.16 -5.63 -1.09
CA SER A 60 -5.03 -4.74 -1.38
C SER A 60 -5.23 -3.38 -0.73
N ALA A 61 -6.45 -2.83 -0.78
CA ALA A 61 -6.78 -1.60 -0.06
C ALA A 61 -6.65 -1.78 1.47
N ALA A 62 -7.18 -2.87 2.02
CA ALA A 62 -7.06 -3.15 3.45
C ALA A 62 -5.58 -3.25 3.90
N PHE A 63 -4.75 -3.97 3.16
CA PHE A 63 -3.32 -4.10 3.48
C PHE A 63 -2.54 -2.81 3.22
N ALA A 64 -2.90 -2.04 2.20
CA ALA A 64 -2.34 -0.71 1.98
C ALA A 64 -2.63 0.21 3.18
N ALA A 65 -3.84 0.16 3.75
CA ALA A 65 -4.16 0.87 4.99
C ALA A 65 -3.31 0.39 6.18
N THR A 66 -3.06 -0.92 6.31
CA THR A 66 -2.14 -1.42 7.36
C THR A 66 -0.71 -0.90 7.17
N GLY A 67 -0.25 -0.76 5.93
CA GLY A 67 1.05 -0.15 5.63
C GLY A 67 1.15 1.30 6.12
N GLY A 68 0.13 2.12 5.82
CA GLY A 68 0.04 3.50 6.32
C GLY A 68 -0.04 3.58 7.85
N TYR A 69 -0.78 2.66 8.48
CA TYR A 69 -0.88 2.56 9.95
C TYR A 69 0.48 2.25 10.60
N VAL A 70 1.23 1.30 10.03
CA VAL A 70 2.58 0.94 10.52
C VAL A 70 3.57 2.09 10.32
N THR A 71 3.55 2.76 9.16
CA THR A 71 4.38 3.96 8.93
C THR A 71 4.09 5.03 9.98
N ALA A 72 2.82 5.29 10.30
CA ALA A 72 2.43 6.26 11.32
C ALA A 72 2.90 5.89 12.74
N ILE A 73 3.05 4.59 13.06
CA ILE A 73 3.64 4.14 14.33
C ILE A 73 5.13 4.51 14.41
N ILE A 74 5.87 4.23 13.35
CA ILE A 74 7.35 4.29 13.35
C ILE A 74 7.87 5.71 13.11
N ALA A 75 7.17 6.49 12.26
CA ALA A 75 7.58 7.80 11.77
C ALA A 75 7.59 8.96 12.79
N ARG A 76 7.23 8.72 14.06
CA ARG A 76 7.20 9.78 15.10
C ARG A 76 8.49 10.63 15.06
N PRO A 77 8.43 11.97 15.13
CA PRO A 77 7.31 12.82 15.60
C PRO A 77 6.37 13.44 14.54
N ASP A 78 6.69 13.37 13.24
CA ASP A 78 5.87 13.96 12.17
C ASP A 78 5.29 12.86 11.25
N PRO A 79 4.34 12.04 11.75
CA PRO A 79 3.83 10.89 11.02
C PRO A 79 3.12 11.28 9.72
N LEU A 80 2.50 12.46 9.69
CA LEU A 80 1.77 13.00 8.54
C LEU A 80 2.62 13.06 7.28
N ARG A 81 3.80 13.70 7.37
CA ARG A 81 4.71 13.85 6.23
C ARG A 81 5.11 12.50 5.68
N HIS A 82 5.35 11.52 6.55
CA HIS A 82 5.76 10.17 6.16
C HIS A 82 4.61 9.38 5.52
N ILE A 83 3.39 9.48 6.05
CA ILE A 83 2.22 8.85 5.44
C ILE A 83 1.98 9.44 4.04
N LEU A 84 2.12 10.76 3.88
CA LEU A 84 1.96 11.43 2.59
C LEU A 84 3.07 11.03 1.61
N MET A 85 4.33 10.97 2.06
CA MET A 85 5.45 10.46 1.25
C MET A 85 5.19 9.03 0.79
N LEU A 86 4.74 8.14 1.69
CA LEU A 86 4.42 6.76 1.33
C LEU A 86 3.29 6.71 0.30
N ALA A 87 2.23 7.49 0.48
CA ALA A 87 1.11 7.55 -0.46
C ALA A 87 1.55 8.05 -1.84
N ILE A 88 2.43 9.05 -1.92
CA ILE A 88 3.01 9.53 -3.19
C ILE A 88 3.86 8.45 -3.85
N VAL A 89 4.72 7.76 -3.09
CA VAL A 89 5.53 6.66 -3.62
C VAL A 89 4.64 5.56 -4.20
N ILE A 90 3.59 5.17 -3.49
CA ILE A 90 2.64 4.15 -3.95
C ILE A 90 1.87 4.63 -5.19
N LEU A 91 1.46 5.90 -5.24
CA LEU A 91 0.80 6.47 -6.41
C LEU A 91 1.70 6.38 -7.66
N VAL A 92 2.98 6.76 -7.52
CA VAL A 92 3.96 6.70 -8.62
C VAL A 92 4.20 5.25 -9.05
N LEU A 93 4.43 4.33 -8.10
CA LEU A 93 4.64 2.91 -8.41
C LEU A 93 3.42 2.28 -9.09
N SER A 94 2.21 2.61 -8.63
CA SER A 94 0.96 2.13 -9.24
C SER A 94 0.76 2.69 -10.64
N ALA A 95 1.10 3.97 -10.88
CA ALA A 95 1.04 4.56 -12.21
C ALA A 95 2.05 3.90 -13.17
N LEU A 96 3.28 3.65 -12.72
CA LEU A 96 4.31 2.93 -13.50
C LEU A 96 3.87 1.50 -13.80
N SER A 97 3.29 0.80 -12.83
CA SER A 97 2.75 -0.55 -13.00
C SER A 97 1.62 -0.59 -14.04
N ALA A 98 0.70 0.38 -14.00
CA ALA A 98 -0.36 0.49 -14.99
C ALA A 98 0.16 0.75 -16.40
N LEU A 99 1.24 1.55 -16.55
CA LEU A 99 1.90 1.76 -17.84
C LEU A 99 2.54 0.46 -18.38
N GLN A 100 3.15 -0.35 -17.51
CA GLN A 100 3.75 -1.64 -17.89
C GLN A 100 2.68 -2.69 -18.25
N LEU A 101 1.56 -2.70 -17.54
CA LEU A 101 0.46 -3.65 -17.73
C LEU A 101 -0.58 -3.16 -18.74
N ARG A 102 -0.28 -2.12 -19.53
CA ARG A 102 -1.19 -1.61 -20.56
C ARG A 102 -1.55 -2.73 -21.54
N GLY A 103 -2.85 -2.96 -21.70
CA GLY A 103 -3.39 -4.00 -22.59
C GLY A 103 -3.56 -5.38 -21.96
N GLN A 104 -3.01 -5.64 -20.76
CA GLN A 104 -3.18 -6.92 -20.05
C GLN A 104 -4.32 -6.90 -19.03
N GLN A 105 -4.69 -5.71 -18.53
CA GLN A 105 -5.76 -5.56 -17.53
C GLN A 105 -6.78 -4.52 -17.95
N SER A 106 -7.98 -4.61 -17.38
CA SER A 106 -9.03 -3.61 -17.59
C SER A 106 -8.57 -2.25 -17.05
N ILE A 107 -8.75 -1.22 -17.88
CA ILE A 107 -8.41 0.17 -17.55
C ILE A 107 -9.08 0.61 -16.23
N SER A 108 -10.34 0.22 -16.00
CA SER A 108 -11.06 0.55 -14.77
C SER A 108 -10.45 -0.07 -13.52
N TYR A 109 -9.92 -1.28 -13.61
CA TYR A 109 -9.23 -1.96 -12.50
C TYR A 109 -7.89 -1.28 -12.18
N GLN A 110 -7.12 -0.91 -13.20
CA GLN A 110 -5.87 -0.16 -13.02
C GLN A 110 -6.12 1.21 -12.38
N PHE A 111 -7.11 1.95 -12.86
CA PHE A 111 -7.50 3.23 -12.25
C PHE A 111 -7.93 3.05 -10.78
N ALA A 112 -8.71 2.00 -10.50
CA ALA A 112 -9.11 1.70 -9.14
C ALA A 112 -7.89 1.44 -8.23
N LEU A 113 -6.89 0.67 -8.68
CA LEU A 113 -5.68 0.43 -7.90
C LEU A 113 -4.84 1.70 -7.68
N ILE A 114 -4.65 2.50 -8.74
CA ILE A 114 -3.88 3.75 -8.68
C ILE A 114 -4.45 4.71 -7.63
N VAL A 115 -5.77 4.83 -7.56
CA VAL A 115 -6.42 5.80 -6.66
C VAL A 115 -6.69 5.20 -5.29
N LEU A 116 -7.16 3.95 -5.22
CA LEU A 116 -7.61 3.35 -3.96
C LEU A 116 -6.44 3.04 -3.04
N THR A 117 -5.30 2.59 -3.57
CA THR A 117 -4.16 2.18 -2.72
C THR A 117 -3.51 3.35 -1.97
N PRO A 118 -3.21 4.52 -2.57
CA PRO A 118 -2.72 5.67 -1.82
C PRO A 118 -3.76 6.23 -0.85
N VAL A 119 -5.05 6.25 -1.23
CA VAL A 119 -6.13 6.70 -0.35
C VAL A 119 -6.25 5.79 0.88
N ALA A 120 -6.14 4.47 0.69
CA ALA A 120 -6.17 3.53 1.79
C ALA A 120 -4.97 3.71 2.74
N VAL A 121 -3.76 3.93 2.21
CA VAL A 121 -2.55 4.26 3.01
C VAL A 121 -2.78 5.50 3.86
N LEU A 122 -3.31 6.57 3.25
CA LEU A 122 -3.67 7.79 3.97
C LEU A 122 -4.70 7.49 5.08
N ALA A 123 -5.78 6.76 4.76
CA ALA A 123 -6.82 6.43 5.72
C ALA A 123 -6.28 5.65 6.92
N GLY A 124 -5.44 4.63 6.70
CA GLY A 124 -4.83 3.84 7.77
C GLY A 124 -3.84 4.64 8.62
N GLY A 125 -3.04 5.50 7.99
CA GLY A 125 -2.14 6.41 8.69
C GLY A 125 -2.89 7.44 9.54
N LEU A 126 -3.94 8.06 8.99
CA LEU A 126 -4.80 9.02 9.68
C LEU A 126 -5.54 8.38 10.86
N LEU A 127 -6.01 7.13 10.71
CA LEU A 127 -6.62 6.37 11.80
C LEU A 127 -5.64 6.20 12.98
N ARG A 128 -4.38 5.87 12.69
CA ARG A 128 -3.34 5.76 13.73
C ARG A 128 -3.09 7.10 14.43
N MET A 129 -3.07 8.19 13.67
CA MET A 129 -2.86 9.54 14.20
C MET A 129 -4.02 9.97 15.10
N HIS A 130 -5.26 9.70 14.68
CA HIS A 130 -6.45 9.95 15.47
C HIS A 130 -6.41 9.17 16.80
N GLN A 131 -6.03 7.89 16.77
CA GLN A 131 -5.82 7.08 17.98
C GLN A 131 -4.68 7.59 18.87
N ALA A 132 -3.69 8.28 18.31
CA ALA A 132 -2.60 8.91 19.07
C ALA A 132 -3.00 10.27 19.67
N GLY A 133 -4.22 10.76 19.43
CA GLY A 133 -4.69 12.05 19.95
C GLY A 133 -4.12 13.25 19.19
N TYR A 134 -3.64 13.09 17.95
CA TYR A 134 -3.27 14.25 17.12
C TYR A 134 -4.52 15.09 16.86
N ARG A 135 -4.47 16.35 17.28
CA ARG A 135 -5.46 17.38 16.96
C ARG A 135 -4.88 18.19 15.81
N TRP A 136 -5.62 18.24 14.71
CA TRP A 136 -5.28 18.93 13.46
C TRP A 136 -5.60 20.41 13.59
#